data_AF-A0A4U3M164-F1
#
_entry.id   AF-A0A4U3M164-F1
#
_cell.length_a   1.000
_cell.length_b   1.000
_cell.length_c   1.000
_cell.angle_alpha   90.00
_cell.angle_beta   90.00
_cell.angle_gamma   90.00
#
_symmetry.space_group_name_H-M   'P 1'
#
loop_
_entity.id
_entity.type
_entity.pdbx_description
1 polymer ?
#
loop_
_entity_poly.entity_id
_entity_poly.type
_entity_poly.pdbx_seq_one_letter_code
_entity_poly.pdbx_strand_id
1 'polypeptide(L)'
;MTTNDLRDLLRATAAEGSNAVDLAEDAVATRIRHRRTRSRRLAIGGAALTAAVVIAGTTWAVNTGGEQSPPAAKHSTVPPRLVQSDFDGPSGMEAALQTTLTADANGCVRAGQSDVTLVWPRDYTVRGDSKSFEILDGTNKVVARSGTLLTIGGGGADHFMDTWTGRDCATRGDIWMVGGISAAR
;
A
#
# COMPACT_ATOMS: atom_id res chain seq x y z
N MET A 1 8.43 -53.87 23.84
CA MET A 1 8.99 -52.52 24.05
C MET A 1 8.68 -52.09 25.46
N THR A 2 9.69 -52.09 26.33
CA THR A 2 9.54 -51.73 27.75
C THR A 2 9.85 -50.25 27.94
N THR A 3 9.37 -49.64 29.02
CA THR A 3 9.49 -48.20 29.32
C THR A 3 10.94 -47.68 29.35
N ASN A 4 11.93 -48.58 29.42
CA ASN A 4 13.35 -48.24 29.37
C ASN A 4 13.82 -47.90 27.94
N ASP A 5 13.26 -48.56 26.91
CA ASP A 5 13.58 -48.31 25.48
C ASP A 5 13.22 -46.86 25.07
N LEU A 6 12.11 -46.34 25.62
CA LEU A 6 11.65 -44.97 25.37
C LEU A 6 12.53 -43.93 26.06
N ARG A 7 13.10 -44.25 27.24
CA ARG A 7 14.03 -43.36 27.94
C ARG A 7 15.40 -43.30 27.28
N ASP A 8 15.86 -44.41 26.72
CA ASP A 8 17.13 -44.45 26.01
C ASP A 8 17.05 -43.72 24.66
N LEU A 9 15.92 -43.82 23.95
CA LEU A 9 15.66 -43.01 22.75
C LEU A 9 15.56 -41.50 23.04
N LEU A 10 14.95 -41.10 24.16
CA LEU A 10 14.86 -39.69 24.54
C LEU A 10 16.20 -39.12 25.06
N ARG A 11 17.07 -39.94 25.66
CA ARG A 11 18.43 -39.52 26.02
C ARG A 11 19.34 -39.41 24.81
N ALA A 12 19.21 -40.30 23.84
CA ALA A 12 19.96 -40.23 22.59
C ALA A 12 19.64 -38.95 21.81
N THR A 13 18.35 -38.58 21.69
CA THR A 13 17.95 -37.35 20.99
C THR A 13 18.29 -36.06 21.75
N ALA A 14 18.40 -36.10 23.08
CA ALA A 14 18.82 -34.96 23.88
C ALA A 14 20.35 -34.73 23.90
N ALA A 15 21.15 -35.74 23.55
CA ALA A 15 22.61 -35.61 23.43
C ALA A 15 23.08 -35.12 22.05
N GLU A 16 22.19 -35.14 21.03
CA GLU A 16 22.52 -34.82 19.64
C GLU A 16 22.03 -33.43 19.19
N GLY A 17 21.48 -32.65 20.14
CA GLY A 17 20.93 -31.31 19.92
C GLY A 17 21.82 -30.19 20.43
N SER A 18 23.12 -30.21 20.14
CA SER A 18 23.99 -29.05 20.38
C SER A 18 24.99 -28.88 19.23
N ASN A 19 24.47 -28.68 18.02
CA ASN A 19 25.21 -27.93 17.01
C ASN A 19 24.97 -26.45 17.29
N ALA A 20 25.81 -25.90 18.15
CA ALA A 20 26.00 -24.46 18.23
C ALA A 20 26.44 -24.01 16.82
N VAL A 21 25.51 -23.40 16.08
CA VAL A 21 25.87 -22.65 14.89
C VAL A 21 26.56 -21.40 15.39
N ASP A 22 27.88 -21.42 15.38
CA ASP A 22 28.73 -20.25 15.52
C ASP A 22 28.50 -19.37 14.29
N LEU A 23 27.41 -18.59 14.32
CA LEU A 23 27.16 -17.54 13.34
C LEU A 23 28.11 -16.39 13.68
N ALA A 24 29.29 -16.45 13.09
CA ALA A 24 30.19 -15.32 12.99
C ALA A 24 29.46 -14.14 12.31
N GLU A 25 28.78 -13.30 13.09
CA GLU A 25 28.11 -12.07 12.65
C GLU A 25 29.09 -11.02 12.10
N ASP A 26 30.41 -11.24 12.19
CA ASP A 26 31.43 -10.31 11.69
C ASP A 26 31.81 -10.47 10.20
N ALA A 27 31.33 -11.51 9.50
CA ALA A 27 31.68 -11.73 8.09
C ALA A 27 30.71 -11.08 7.08
N VAL A 28 29.49 -10.70 7.50
CA VAL A 28 28.46 -10.15 6.59
C VAL A 28 28.52 -8.62 6.53
N ALA A 29 29.05 -7.95 7.56
CA ALA A 29 29.16 -6.49 7.61
C ALA A 29 30.22 -5.89 6.66
N THR A 30 31.15 -6.68 6.14
CA THR A 30 32.25 -6.19 5.29
C THR A 30 31.95 -6.22 3.78
N ARG A 31 30.88 -6.88 3.33
CA ARG A 31 30.57 -6.98 1.88
C ARG A 31 29.66 -5.87 1.33
N ILE A 32 28.96 -5.12 2.18
CA ILE A 32 28.04 -4.05 1.74
C ILE A 32 28.76 -2.69 1.59
N ARG A 33 29.99 -2.54 2.11
CA ARG A 33 30.69 -1.24 2.16
C ARG A 33 31.68 -0.98 1.01
N HIS A 34 31.73 -1.82 -0.02
CA HIS A 34 32.74 -1.69 -1.10
C HIS A 34 32.23 -1.27 -2.48
N ARG A 35 30.96 -0.85 -2.61
CA ARG A 35 30.41 -0.38 -3.89
C ARG A 35 30.20 1.13 -4.03
N ARG A 36 30.68 1.94 -3.09
CA ARG A 36 30.36 3.39 -3.04
C ARG A 36 31.53 4.36 -3.26
N THR A 37 32.63 3.93 -3.87
CA THR A 37 33.84 4.77 -4.03
C THR A 37 34.45 4.83 -5.44
N ARG A 38 33.67 4.62 -6.51
CA ARG A 38 34.12 4.90 -7.88
C ARG A 38 33.05 5.52 -8.77
N SER A 39 32.78 6.79 -8.55
CA SER A 39 32.26 7.70 -9.59
C SER A 39 32.47 9.14 -9.16
N ARG A 40 33.73 9.58 -9.21
CA ARG A 40 34.06 11.00 -9.35
C ARG A 40 34.86 11.16 -10.65
N ARG A 41 34.55 12.27 -11.34
CA ARG A 41 35.25 12.89 -12.47
C ARG A 41 34.65 12.61 -13.85
N LEU A 42 33.66 13.43 -14.22
CA LEU A 42 33.81 14.30 -15.39
C LEU A 42 33.42 15.72 -14.99
N ALA A 43 34.21 16.67 -15.47
CA ALA A 43 34.15 18.08 -15.16
C ALA A 43 33.62 18.86 -16.37
N ILE A 44 33.41 20.16 -16.15
CA ILE A 44 33.45 21.29 -17.11
C ILE A 44 32.09 21.85 -17.56
N GLY A 45 31.98 23.18 -17.39
CA GLY A 45 31.06 24.09 -18.07
C GLY A 45 29.76 24.30 -17.30
N GLY A 46 29.36 25.49 -16.85
CA GLY A 46 29.58 26.81 -17.40
C GLY A 46 28.21 27.52 -17.44
N ALA A 47 28.23 28.83 -17.20
CA ALA A 47 27.09 29.77 -17.22
C ALA A 47 26.16 29.79 -15.99
N ALA A 48 26.45 30.74 -15.09
CA ALA A 48 25.46 31.37 -14.24
C ALA A 48 24.47 32.17 -15.10
N LEU A 49 23.17 31.94 -14.90
CA LEU A 49 22.14 32.89 -15.31
C LEU A 49 21.21 33.13 -14.12
N THR A 50 21.49 34.21 -13.40
CA THR A 50 20.55 34.87 -12.50
C THR A 50 19.43 35.49 -13.33
N ALA A 51 18.20 35.01 -13.15
CA ALA A 51 17.02 35.72 -13.62
C ALA A 51 16.19 36.15 -12.40
N ALA A 52 16.45 37.37 -11.93
CA ALA A 52 15.55 38.09 -11.04
C ALA A 52 14.35 38.53 -11.87
N VAL A 53 13.18 37.94 -11.63
CA VAL A 53 11.93 38.46 -12.18
C VAL A 53 11.35 39.45 -11.18
N VAL A 54 11.51 40.73 -11.51
CA VAL A 54 10.77 41.84 -10.95
C VAL A 54 9.32 41.69 -11.41
N ILE A 55 8.42 41.27 -10.52
CA ILE A 55 6.98 41.36 -10.80
C ILE A 55 6.58 42.82 -10.51
N ALA A 56 6.60 43.61 -11.58
CA ALA A 56 6.04 44.95 -11.60
C ALA A 56 4.53 44.85 -11.32
N GLY A 57 4.06 45.68 -10.39
CA GLY A 57 2.65 45.81 -10.08
C GLY A 57 1.87 46.37 -11.26
N THR A 58 0.74 45.73 -11.55
CA THR A 58 -0.37 46.36 -12.25
C THR A 58 -1.55 46.40 -11.28
N THR A 59 -1.86 47.60 -10.82
CA THR A 59 -3.10 47.95 -10.13
C THR A 59 -4.27 47.94 -11.12
N TRP A 60 -5.49 47.99 -10.54
CA TRP A 60 -6.83 48.14 -11.13
C TRP A 60 -7.37 46.88 -11.85
N ALA A 61 -8.64 46.46 -11.70
CA ALA A 61 -9.83 47.17 -11.25
C ALA A 61 -10.82 46.21 -10.56
N VAL A 62 -11.50 46.72 -9.53
CA VAL A 62 -12.75 46.14 -9.02
C VAL A 62 -13.80 46.29 -10.12
N ASN A 63 -14.24 45.17 -10.70
CA ASN A 63 -15.47 45.11 -11.48
C ASN A 63 -16.49 44.27 -10.70
N THR A 64 -17.48 44.98 -10.16
CA THR A 64 -18.69 44.39 -9.58
C THR A 64 -19.58 43.88 -10.71
N GLY A 65 -19.80 42.57 -10.78
CA GLY A 65 -20.87 41.97 -11.57
C GLY A 65 -20.39 41.13 -12.76
N GLY A 66 -20.67 39.84 -12.70
CA GLY A 66 -20.44 38.88 -13.79
C GLY A 66 -19.71 37.64 -13.31
N GLU A 67 -20.37 36.89 -12.43
CA GLU A 67 -19.94 35.58 -11.94
C GLU A 67 -19.81 34.60 -13.11
N GLN A 68 -18.60 34.47 -13.66
CA GLN A 68 -18.26 33.42 -14.61
C GLN A 68 -17.36 32.42 -13.88
N SER A 69 -18.03 31.57 -13.09
CA SER A 69 -17.43 30.37 -12.49
C SER A 69 -16.67 29.60 -13.57
N PRO A 70 -15.42 29.14 -13.32
CA PRO A 70 -14.75 28.24 -14.24
C PRO A 70 -15.66 27.00 -14.45
N PRO A 71 -15.72 26.44 -15.67
CA PRO A 71 -16.57 25.28 -15.93
C PRO A 71 -16.19 24.20 -14.90
N ALA A 72 -17.15 23.84 -14.05
CA ALA A 72 -17.00 22.76 -13.10
C ALA A 72 -16.36 21.60 -13.85
N ALA A 73 -15.17 21.19 -13.42
CA ALA A 73 -14.48 20.07 -14.01
C ALA A 73 -15.51 18.94 -14.09
N LYS A 74 -15.78 18.43 -15.30
CA LYS A 74 -16.65 17.26 -15.45
C LYS A 74 -15.97 16.15 -14.66
N HIS A 75 -16.45 15.93 -13.45
CA HIS A 75 -16.00 14.86 -12.59
C HIS A 75 -16.26 13.56 -13.35
N SER A 76 -15.29 12.66 -13.35
CA SER A 76 -15.52 11.34 -13.92
C SER A 76 -16.63 10.71 -13.06
N THR A 77 -17.83 10.59 -13.61
CA THR A 77 -19.03 10.17 -12.86
C THR A 77 -19.07 8.67 -12.59
N VAL A 78 -17.97 7.97 -12.83
CA VAL A 78 -17.88 6.53 -12.59
C VAL A 78 -17.85 6.30 -11.07
N PRO A 79 -18.87 5.66 -10.48
CA PRO A 79 -18.88 5.41 -9.05
C PRO A 79 -17.75 4.44 -8.69
N PRO A 80 -17.03 4.69 -7.59
CA PRO A 80 -16.03 3.76 -7.11
C PRO A 80 -16.70 2.44 -6.66
N ARG A 81 -15.98 1.33 -6.81
CA ARG A 81 -16.44 -0.03 -6.50
C ARG A 81 -15.35 -0.78 -5.75
N LEU A 82 -15.77 -1.54 -4.74
CA LEU A 82 -14.89 -2.38 -3.93
C LEU A 82 -15.03 -3.84 -4.37
N VAL A 83 -13.93 -4.57 -4.26
CA VAL A 83 -13.98 -6.03 -4.20
C VAL A 83 -14.28 -6.40 -2.76
N GLN A 84 -15.27 -7.27 -2.52
CA GLN A 84 -15.65 -7.62 -1.15
C GLN A 84 -15.65 -9.13 -0.92
N SER A 85 -15.18 -9.54 0.25
CA SER A 85 -15.26 -10.91 0.74
C SER A 85 -16.33 -11.05 1.82
N ASP A 86 -16.90 -12.24 1.90
CA ASP A 86 -17.72 -12.72 3.02
C ASP A 86 -16.93 -13.59 4.00
N PHE A 87 -15.60 -13.44 3.97
CA PHE A 87 -14.72 -14.23 4.82
C PHE A 87 -14.49 -13.49 6.14
N ASP A 88 -14.94 -14.13 7.23
CA ASP A 88 -14.83 -13.58 8.59
C ASP A 88 -13.58 -14.07 9.35
N GLY A 89 -12.66 -14.76 8.66
CA GLY A 89 -11.41 -15.28 9.24
C GLY A 89 -10.21 -14.32 9.10
N PRO A 90 -9.08 -14.61 9.76
CA PRO A 90 -7.86 -13.83 9.58
C PRO A 90 -7.35 -13.98 8.15
N SER A 91 -6.90 -12.86 7.60
CA SER A 91 -6.32 -12.77 6.28
C SER A 91 -4.95 -13.45 6.25
N GLY A 92 -4.86 -14.72 5.83
CA GLY A 92 -3.59 -15.41 5.55
C GLY A 92 -2.42 -15.04 6.49
N MET A 93 -1.27 -14.67 5.92
CA MET A 93 -0.15 -14.12 6.67
C MET A 93 -0.40 -12.63 6.99
N GLU A 94 -0.69 -12.35 8.25
CA GLU A 94 -0.90 -10.98 8.74
C GLU A 94 0.35 -10.12 8.54
N ALA A 95 0.19 -9.01 7.82
CA ALA A 95 1.22 -8.06 7.44
C ALA A 95 0.63 -6.65 7.29
N ALA A 96 1.48 -5.67 6.97
CA ALA A 96 1.09 -4.28 6.78
C ALA A 96 1.46 -3.81 5.37
N LEU A 97 0.46 -3.39 4.60
CA LEU A 97 0.60 -2.80 3.28
C LEU A 97 0.53 -1.28 3.39
N GLN A 98 1.62 -0.60 3.04
CA GLN A 98 1.61 0.86 2.91
C GLN A 98 1.26 1.26 1.48
N THR A 99 0.14 1.96 1.31
CA THR A 99 -0.33 2.35 -0.02
C THR A 99 -1.22 3.59 0.05
N THR A 100 -1.40 4.24 -1.09
CA THR A 100 -2.54 5.14 -1.32
C THR A 100 -3.70 4.38 -1.95
N LEU A 101 -4.91 4.94 -1.91
CA LEU A 101 -6.04 4.41 -2.67
C LEU A 101 -6.26 5.22 -3.94
N THR A 102 -6.45 4.50 -5.05
CA THR A 102 -6.77 5.07 -6.37
C THR A 102 -7.93 4.30 -6.97
N ALA A 103 -8.68 4.90 -7.90
CA ALA A 103 -9.67 4.18 -8.70
C ALA A 103 -9.25 4.19 -10.18
N ASP A 104 -9.45 3.08 -10.86
CA ASP A 104 -9.19 3.00 -12.30
C ASP A 104 -10.34 3.61 -13.14
N ALA A 105 -10.22 3.53 -14.47
CA ALA A 105 -11.23 4.04 -15.39
C ALA A 105 -12.61 3.35 -15.26
N ASN A 106 -12.67 2.15 -14.68
CA ASN A 106 -13.90 1.40 -14.42
C ASN A 106 -14.41 1.59 -12.99
N GLY A 107 -13.82 2.52 -12.23
CA GLY A 107 -14.17 2.80 -10.84
C GLY A 107 -13.66 1.75 -9.85
N CYS A 108 -12.81 0.81 -10.26
CA CYS A 108 -12.30 -0.20 -9.35
C CYS A 108 -11.25 0.42 -8.42
N VAL A 109 -11.51 0.35 -7.11
CA VAL A 109 -10.59 0.86 -6.09
C VAL A 109 -9.40 -0.10 -5.94
N ARG A 110 -8.19 0.45 -5.95
CA ARG A 110 -6.92 -0.29 -5.93
C ARG A 110 -5.90 0.35 -4.98
N ALA A 111 -4.95 -0.47 -4.55
CA ALA A 111 -3.73 -0.01 -3.91
C ALA A 111 -2.82 0.70 -4.95
N GLY A 112 -2.59 1.99 -4.75
CA GLY A 112 -1.85 2.86 -5.67
C GLY A 112 -0.45 2.34 -6.00
N GLN A 113 -0.10 2.39 -7.29
CA GLN A 113 1.18 1.93 -7.87
C GLN A 113 1.54 0.46 -7.60
N SER A 114 0.59 -0.35 -7.12
CA SER A 114 0.76 -1.79 -6.94
C SER A 114 -0.25 -2.55 -7.80
N ASP A 115 0.09 -3.77 -8.20
CA ASP A 115 -0.85 -4.68 -8.85
C ASP A 115 -1.70 -5.45 -7.84
N VAL A 116 -1.71 -5.05 -6.56
CA VAL A 116 -2.44 -5.72 -5.49
C VAL A 116 -3.93 -5.38 -5.54
N THR A 117 -4.78 -6.40 -5.57
CA THR A 117 -6.23 -6.23 -5.38
C THR A 117 -6.56 -6.19 -3.89
N LEU A 118 -7.15 -5.09 -3.44
CA LEU A 118 -7.67 -4.98 -2.09
C LEU A 118 -9.07 -5.61 -2.01
N VAL A 119 -9.22 -6.60 -1.14
CA VAL A 119 -10.48 -7.29 -0.86
C VAL A 119 -11.00 -6.87 0.50
N TRP A 120 -12.10 -6.14 0.50
CA TRP A 120 -12.68 -5.51 1.67
C TRP A 120 -13.67 -6.45 2.36
N PRO A 121 -13.89 -6.33 3.68
CA PRO A 121 -15.02 -6.99 4.32
C PRO A 121 -16.36 -6.48 3.76
N ARG A 122 -17.38 -7.34 3.74
CA ARG A 122 -18.68 -7.08 3.07
C ARG A 122 -19.43 -5.84 3.59
N ASP A 123 -19.20 -5.45 4.83
CA ASP A 123 -19.83 -4.31 5.47
C ASP A 123 -19.19 -2.96 5.09
N TYR A 124 -18.05 -2.98 4.40
CA TYR A 124 -17.39 -1.76 3.93
C TYR A 124 -18.10 -1.20 2.70
N THR A 125 -18.20 0.12 2.62
CA THR A 125 -18.80 0.83 1.49
C THR A 125 -17.88 1.91 0.98
N VAL A 126 -18.08 2.34 -0.27
CA VAL A 126 -17.32 3.43 -0.88
C VAL A 126 -18.28 4.48 -1.43
N ARG A 127 -17.93 5.76 -1.24
CA ARG A 127 -18.69 6.90 -1.74
C ARG A 127 -17.79 7.94 -2.40
N GLY A 128 -18.34 8.71 -3.33
CA GLY A 128 -17.62 9.73 -4.08
C GLY A 128 -17.51 9.36 -5.56
N ASP A 129 -16.42 9.79 -6.18
CA ASP A 129 -16.13 9.55 -7.60
C ASP A 129 -14.74 8.92 -7.79
N SER A 130 -14.36 8.60 -9.02
CA SER A 130 -13.08 7.93 -9.30
C SER A 130 -11.83 8.79 -8.99
N LYS A 131 -11.97 10.10 -8.76
CA LYS A 131 -10.88 11.02 -8.43
C LYS A 131 -10.82 11.33 -6.93
N SER A 132 -11.98 11.35 -6.27
CA SER A 132 -12.10 11.64 -4.85
C SER A 132 -13.17 10.75 -4.22
N PHE A 133 -12.74 9.82 -3.37
CA PHE A 133 -13.64 8.89 -2.68
C PHE A 133 -13.20 8.62 -1.25
N GLU A 134 -14.17 8.19 -0.45
CA GLU A 134 -14.00 7.76 0.92
C GLU A 134 -14.50 6.33 1.08
N ILE A 135 -13.81 5.54 1.90
CA ILE A 135 -14.26 4.22 2.31
C ILE A 135 -14.76 4.30 3.73
N LEU A 136 -15.91 3.67 3.96
CA LEU A 136 -16.59 3.59 5.24
C LEU A 136 -16.63 2.14 5.70
N ASP A 137 -16.46 1.91 7.00
CA ASP A 137 -16.69 0.60 7.61
C ASP A 137 -18.20 0.30 7.78
N GLY A 138 -18.56 -0.87 8.31
CA GLY A 138 -19.95 -1.26 8.60
C GLY A 138 -20.69 -0.36 9.59
N THR A 139 -19.98 0.54 10.29
CA THR A 139 -20.57 1.55 11.18
C THR A 139 -20.77 2.90 10.51
N ASN A 140 -20.49 3.02 9.21
CA ASN A 140 -20.48 4.27 8.43
C ASN A 140 -19.42 5.27 8.89
N LYS A 141 -18.34 4.82 9.53
CA LYS A 141 -17.20 5.67 9.86
C LYS A 141 -16.23 5.68 8.70
N VAL A 142 -15.76 6.87 8.30
CA VAL A 142 -14.71 7.00 7.29
C VAL A 142 -13.40 6.42 7.84
N VAL A 143 -12.89 5.39 7.17
CA VAL A 143 -11.65 4.67 7.54
C VAL A 143 -10.51 4.96 6.57
N ALA A 144 -10.82 5.35 5.33
CA ALA A 144 -9.82 5.68 4.33
C ALA A 144 -10.32 6.75 3.35
N ARG A 145 -9.37 7.47 2.74
CA ARG A 145 -9.61 8.46 1.68
C ARG A 145 -8.66 8.23 0.52
N SER A 146 -9.14 8.44 -0.70
CA SER A 146 -8.33 8.39 -1.92
C SER A 146 -7.14 9.35 -1.84
N GLY A 147 -5.98 8.91 -2.31
CA GLY A 147 -4.75 9.71 -2.36
C GLY A 147 -4.04 9.93 -1.02
N THR A 148 -4.65 9.58 0.12
CA THR A 148 -3.97 9.60 1.43
C THR A 148 -3.10 8.35 1.57
N LEU A 149 -1.91 8.50 2.15
CA LEU A 149 -1.06 7.36 2.50
C LEU A 149 -1.62 6.63 3.73
N LEU A 150 -1.85 5.33 3.58
CA LEU A 150 -2.46 4.47 4.59
C LEU A 150 -1.53 3.31 4.93
N THR A 151 -1.64 2.82 6.16
CA THR A 151 -1.17 1.50 6.56
C THR A 151 -2.39 0.59 6.67
N ILE A 152 -2.46 -0.38 5.77
CA ILE A 152 -3.52 -1.39 5.69
C ILE A 152 -2.96 -2.70 6.26
N GLY A 153 -3.40 -3.05 7.46
CA GLY A 153 -3.24 -4.38 8.01
C GLY A 153 -4.10 -5.39 7.26
N GLY A 154 -3.71 -6.65 7.35
CA GLY A 154 -4.41 -7.75 6.70
C GLY A 154 -3.40 -8.75 6.16
N GLY A 155 -3.69 -9.41 5.05
CA GLY A 155 -2.80 -10.43 4.55
C GLY A 155 -3.17 -11.00 3.19
N GLY A 156 -2.22 -11.74 2.62
CA GLY A 156 -2.35 -12.34 1.30
C GLY A 156 -3.40 -13.45 1.25
N ALA A 157 -4.08 -13.57 0.12
CA ALA A 157 -4.88 -14.75 -0.22
C ALA A 157 -4.38 -15.39 -1.51
N ASP A 158 -4.40 -16.72 -1.58
CA ASP A 158 -3.87 -17.47 -2.74
C ASP A 158 -4.75 -17.34 -3.98
N HIS A 159 -6.07 -17.20 -3.80
CA HIS A 159 -7.03 -17.15 -4.89
C HIS A 159 -8.33 -16.44 -4.50
N PHE A 160 -9.05 -15.97 -5.52
CA PHE A 160 -10.41 -15.44 -5.39
C PHE A 160 -11.40 -16.56 -5.10
N MET A 161 -12.31 -16.33 -4.14
CA MET A 161 -13.42 -17.24 -3.89
C MET A 161 -14.65 -16.85 -4.73
N ASP A 162 -15.52 -17.82 -5.00
CA ASP A 162 -16.74 -17.60 -5.79
C ASP A 162 -17.81 -16.75 -5.12
N THR A 163 -17.75 -16.67 -3.79
CA THR A 163 -18.69 -15.92 -2.95
C THR A 163 -18.39 -14.43 -2.89
N TRP A 164 -17.22 -14.01 -3.40
CA TRP A 164 -16.77 -12.62 -3.36
C TRP A 164 -17.43 -11.79 -4.47
N THR A 165 -17.68 -10.51 -4.19
CA THR A 165 -18.31 -9.56 -5.11
C THR A 165 -17.27 -8.60 -5.72
N GLY A 166 -17.61 -7.98 -6.85
CA GLY A 166 -16.70 -7.02 -7.52
C GLY A 166 -15.49 -7.68 -8.17
N ARG A 167 -15.54 -8.97 -8.50
CA ARG A 167 -14.40 -9.70 -9.10
C ARG A 167 -13.96 -9.16 -10.46
N ASP A 168 -14.80 -8.40 -11.15
CA ASP A 168 -14.42 -7.66 -12.36
C ASP A 168 -13.37 -6.57 -12.08
N CYS A 169 -13.20 -6.17 -10.82
CA CYS A 169 -12.15 -5.27 -10.35
C CYS A 169 -10.86 -5.97 -9.93
N ALA A 170 -10.83 -7.31 -9.95
CA ALA A 170 -9.62 -8.07 -9.65
C ALA A 170 -8.56 -7.85 -10.74
N THR A 171 -7.33 -7.59 -10.30
CA THR A 171 -6.13 -7.58 -11.15
C THR A 171 -5.52 -8.97 -11.23
N ARG A 172 -4.53 -9.16 -12.11
CA ARG A 172 -3.73 -10.40 -12.17
C ARG A 172 -2.64 -10.47 -11.09
N GLY A 173 -2.50 -9.44 -10.26
CA GLY A 173 -1.51 -9.40 -9.19
C GLY A 173 -2.01 -10.08 -7.92
N ASP A 174 -1.28 -9.84 -6.83
CA ASP A 174 -1.58 -10.46 -5.54
C ASP A 174 -2.92 -9.98 -4.96
N ILE A 175 -3.53 -10.81 -4.11
CA ILE A 175 -4.77 -10.50 -3.42
C ILE A 175 -4.43 -10.14 -1.98
N TRP A 176 -4.94 -9.01 -1.52
CA TRP A 176 -4.79 -8.56 -0.15
C TRP A 176 -6.14 -8.41 0.51
N MET A 177 -6.40 -9.27 1.48
CA MET A 177 -7.56 -9.21 2.34
C MET A 177 -7.37 -8.08 3.36
N VAL A 178 -8.26 -7.10 3.35
CA VAL A 178 -8.17 -5.92 4.20
C VAL A 178 -8.65 -6.25 5.61
N GLY A 179 -7.78 -6.02 6.59
CA GLY A 179 -8.10 -6.07 8.02
C GLY A 179 -8.17 -4.66 8.61
N GLY A 180 -7.17 -4.30 9.43
CA GLY A 180 -7.11 -3.00 10.09
C GLY A 180 -6.63 -1.86 9.17
N ILE A 181 -7.17 -0.64 9.36
CA ILE A 181 -6.77 0.52 8.56
C ILE A 181 -6.37 1.66 9.49
N SER A 182 -5.24 2.28 9.19
CA SER A 182 -4.76 3.46 9.90
C SER A 182 -4.04 4.42 8.96
N ALA A 183 -3.96 5.70 9.34
CA ALA A 183 -3.08 6.62 8.66
C ALA A 183 -1.62 6.14 8.80
N ALA A 184 -0.86 6.21 7.72
CA ALA A 184 0.58 5.95 7.80
C ALA A 184 1.25 6.97 8.74
N ARG A 185 2.15 6.50 9.60
CA ARG A 185 2.94 7.34 10.53
C ARG A 185 4.26 7.74 9.93
#